data_AF-A0A849UP33-F1
#
_entry.id   AF-A0A849UP33-F1
#
_cell.length_a   1.000
_cell.length_b   1.000
_cell.length_c   1.000
_cell.angle_alpha   90.00
_cell.angle_beta   90.00
_cell.angle_gamma   90.00
#
_symmetry.space_group_name_H-M   'P 1'
#
loop_
_entity.id
_entity.type
_entity.pdbx_description
1 polymer ?
#
loop_
_entity_poly.entity_id
_entity_poly.type
_entity_poly.pdbx_seq_one_letter_code
_entity_poly.pdbx_strand_id
1 'polypeptide(L)'
;MKKAFTLIEVLIVVAIIGLIAAIGIPSFINSRVSTETNMRAVNVAAVNAAKDQWAIINNKAVGTAVVWTNIADYISGGVTNQAGLTIGSYTITLNPVGTSATY
;
A
#
# COMPACT_ATOMS: atom_id res chain seq x y z
N MET A 1 50.67 3.12 19.77
CA MET A 1 50.72 3.08 18.28
C MET A 1 49.33 2.71 17.78
N LYS A 2 48.65 3.60 17.05
CA LYS A 2 47.34 3.30 16.45
C LYS A 2 47.59 2.44 15.21
N LYS A 3 47.09 1.20 15.19
CA LYS A 3 47.02 0.40 13.94
C LYS A 3 46.04 1.10 13.00
N ALA A 4 46.56 1.64 11.90
CA ALA A 4 45.73 2.09 10.79
C ALA A 4 45.28 0.86 9.99
N PHE A 5 44.01 0.83 9.56
CA PHE A 5 43.48 -0.19 8.66
C PHE A 5 44.30 -0.23 7.37
N THR A 6 44.61 -1.43 6.89
CA THR A 6 45.29 -1.59 5.60
C THR A 6 44.29 -1.38 4.45
N LEU A 7 44.77 -0.87 3.31
CA LEU A 7 43.94 -0.71 2.11
C LEU A 7 43.35 -2.06 1.65
N ILE A 8 44.09 -3.15 1.83
CA ILE A 8 43.65 -4.50 1.45
C ILE A 8 42.50 -5.00 2.33
N GLU A 9 42.48 -4.66 3.62
CA GLU A 9 41.35 -5.00 4.51
C GLU A 9 40.07 -4.31 4.07
N VAL A 10 40.14 -3.02 3.70
CA VAL A 10 38.96 -2.29 3.20
C VAL A 10 38.49 -2.84 1.85
N LEU A 11 39.41 -3.21 0.95
CA LEU A 11 39.08 -3.77 -0.37
C LEU A 11 38.27 -5.06 -0.30
N ILE A 12 38.66 -5.99 0.58
CA ILE A 12 37.94 -7.26 0.74
C ILE A 12 36.55 -7.02 1.34
N VAL A 13 36.43 -6.10 2.30
CA VAL A 13 35.14 -5.76 2.92
C VAL A 13 34.18 -5.16 1.89
N VAL A 14 34.64 -4.21 1.07
CA VAL A 14 33.80 -3.60 0.03
C VAL A 14 33.42 -4.63 -1.04
N ALA A 15 34.30 -5.58 -1.38
CA ALA A 15 33.99 -6.65 -2.32
C ALA A 15 32.85 -7.56 -1.82
N ILE A 16 32.88 -7.97 -0.55
CA ILE A 16 31.83 -8.84 0.04
C ILE A 16 30.52 -8.08 0.21
N ILE A 17 30.55 -6.83 0.71
CA ILE A 17 29.35 -6.00 0.83
C ILE A 17 28.75 -5.74 -0.56
N GLY A 18 29.58 -5.48 -1.57
CA GLY A 18 29.15 -5.30 -2.96
C GLY A 18 28.44 -6.54 -3.52
N LEU A 19 28.95 -7.74 -3.25
CA LEU A 19 28.32 -8.99 -3.66
C LEU A 19 26.95 -9.20 -3.01
N ILE A 20 26.85 -8.98 -1.69
CA ILE A 20 25.58 -9.13 -0.95
C ILE A 20 24.58 -8.06 -1.42
N ALA A 21 25.01 -6.81 -1.58
CA ALA A 21 24.18 -5.71 -2.05
C ALA A 21 23.64 -5.96 -3.46
N ALA A 22 24.46 -6.54 -4.36
CA ALA A 22 24.04 -6.86 -5.72
C ALA A 22 22.88 -7.87 -5.78
N ILE A 23 22.78 -8.80 -4.82
CA ILE A 23 21.70 -9.78 -4.76
C ILE A 23 20.51 -9.25 -3.93
N GLY A 24 20.79 -8.59 -2.80
CA GLY A 24 19.77 -8.16 -1.84
C GLY A 24 18.94 -6.95 -2.29
N ILE A 25 19.57 -5.94 -2.88
CA ILE A 25 18.89 -4.70 -3.31
C ILE A 25 17.81 -4.97 -4.37
N PRO A 26 18.07 -5.70 -5.48
CA PRO A 26 17.03 -5.92 -6.49
C PRO A 26 15.85 -6.75 -5.93
N SER A 27 16.13 -7.74 -5.09
CA SER A 27 15.09 -8.54 -4.42
C SER A 27 14.20 -7.65 -3.54
N PHE A 28 14.80 -6.76 -2.75
CA PHE A 28 14.07 -5.83 -1.91
C PHE A 28 13.18 -4.87 -2.71
N ILE A 29 13.69 -4.30 -3.81
CA ILE A 29 12.90 -3.42 -4.69
C ILE A 29 11.71 -4.18 -5.29
N ASN A 30 11.94 -5.38 -5.82
CA ASN A 30 10.87 -6.20 -6.40
C ASN A 30 9.81 -6.57 -5.35
N SER A 31 10.24 -6.90 -4.12
CA SER A 31 9.31 -7.21 -3.03
C SER A 31 8.45 -6.01 -2.62
N ARG A 32 8.99 -4.78 -2.70
CA ARG A 32 8.22 -3.56 -2.45
C ARG A 32 7.18 -3.34 -3.53
N VAL A 33 7.57 -3.41 -4.80
CA VAL A 33 6.65 -3.21 -5.93
C VAL A 33 5.54 -4.27 -5.94
N SER A 34 5.87 -5.53 -5.65
CA SER A 34 4.87 -6.60 -5.57
C SER A 34 3.93 -6.43 -4.38
N THR A 35 4.46 -6.06 -3.20
CA THR A 35 3.65 -5.78 -2.00
C THR A 35 2.72 -4.61 -2.25
N GLU A 36 3.20 -3.52 -2.86
CA GLU A 36 2.37 -2.37 -3.22
C GLU A 36 1.23 -2.76 -4.17
N THR A 37 1.53 -3.58 -5.19
CA THR A 37 0.52 -4.06 -6.15
C THR A 37 -0.53 -4.94 -5.46
N ASN A 38 -0.11 -5.83 -4.57
CA ASN A 38 -1.01 -6.71 -3.83
C ASN A 38 -1.87 -5.94 -2.82
N MET A 39 -1.27 -5.02 -2.06
CA MET A 39 -1.98 -4.13 -1.16
C MET A 39 -3.05 -3.33 -1.91
N ARG A 40 -2.75 -2.90 -3.15
CA ARG A 40 -3.73 -2.19 -3.96
C ARG A 40 -5.00 -3.00 -4.20
N ALA A 41 -4.86 -4.24 -4.63
CA ALA A 41 -6.02 -5.11 -4.84
C ALA A 41 -6.82 -5.31 -3.54
N VAL A 42 -6.13 -5.55 -2.42
CA VAL A 42 -6.76 -5.76 -1.11
C VAL A 42 -7.54 -4.53 -0.64
N ASN A 43 -6.96 -3.34 -0.76
CA ASN A 43 -7.59 -2.10 -0.31
C ASN A 43 -8.81 -1.73 -1.18
N VAL A 44 -8.77 -1.95 -2.50
CA VAL A 44 -9.97 -1.78 -3.36
C VAL A 44 -11.07 -2.76 -2.96
N ALA A 45 -10.71 -4.02 -2.69
CA ALA A 45 -11.67 -5.02 -2.22
C ALA A 45 -12.29 -4.63 -0.87
N ALA A 46 -11.49 -4.11 0.08
CA ALA A 46 -11.97 -3.63 1.37
C ALA A 46 -12.94 -2.45 1.23
N VAL A 47 -12.62 -1.48 0.37
CA VAL A 47 -13.52 -0.34 0.09
C VAL A 47 -14.81 -0.80 -0.57
N ASN A 48 -14.74 -1.71 -1.54
CA ASN A 48 -15.94 -2.26 -2.19
C ASN A 48 -16.83 -3.01 -1.19
N ALA A 49 -16.25 -3.83 -0.31
CA ALA A 49 -17.00 -4.53 0.72
C ALA A 49 -17.70 -3.54 1.68
N ALA A 50 -17.01 -2.49 2.10
CA ALA A 50 -17.58 -1.44 2.96
C ALA A 50 -18.71 -0.67 2.26
N LYS A 51 -18.56 -0.38 0.96
CA LYS A 51 -19.61 0.23 0.13
C LYS A 51 -20.85 -0.65 0.03
N ASP A 52 -20.66 -1.94 -0.25
CA ASP A 52 -21.76 -2.88 -0.42
C ASP A 52 -22.50 -3.08 0.91
N GLN A 53 -21.76 -3.18 2.02
CA GLN A 53 -22.34 -3.25 3.36
C GLN A 53 -23.15 -1.99 3.71
N TRP A 54 -22.60 -0.79 3.47
CA TRP A 54 -23.34 0.45 3.67
C TRP A 54 -24.60 0.51 2.82
N ALA A 55 -24.51 0.12 1.54
CA ALA A 55 -25.63 0.15 0.61
C ALA A 55 -26.75 -0.81 1.03
N ILE A 56 -26.41 -2.01 1.50
CA ILE A 56 -27.37 -3.01 2.01
C ILE A 56 -28.09 -2.48 3.25
N ILE A 57 -27.35 -1.97 4.24
CA ILE A 57 -27.92 -1.50 5.51
C ILE A 57 -28.81 -0.28 5.30
N ASN A 58 -28.44 0.61 4.37
CA ASN A 58 -29.15 1.87 4.11
C ASN A 58 -30.12 1.79 2.93
N ASN A 59 -30.41 0.58 2.42
CA ASN A 59 -31.33 0.34 1.31
C ASN A 59 -31.03 1.22 0.06
N LYS A 60 -29.76 1.34 -0.30
CA LYS A 60 -29.31 2.16 -1.44
C LYS A 60 -29.33 1.38 -2.74
N ALA A 61 -29.83 2.02 -3.79
CA ALA A 61 -29.81 1.46 -5.13
C ALA A 61 -28.41 1.53 -5.75
N VAL A 62 -28.18 0.66 -6.73
CA VAL A 62 -27.02 0.74 -7.63
C VAL A 62 -26.98 2.12 -8.30
N GLY A 63 -25.79 2.71 -8.42
CA GLY A 63 -25.62 4.06 -8.96
C GLY A 63 -25.73 5.18 -7.92
N THR A 64 -26.08 4.88 -6.67
CA THR A 64 -26.03 5.89 -5.59
C THR A 64 -24.59 6.35 -5.37
N ALA A 65 -24.37 7.67 -5.36
CA ALA A 65 -23.07 8.26 -5.05
C ALA A 65 -22.65 7.90 -3.60
N VAL A 66 -21.40 7.48 -3.44
CA VAL A 66 -20.83 7.14 -2.13
C VAL A 66 -19.79 8.18 -1.77
N VAL A 67 -19.89 8.73 -0.55
CA VAL A 67 -18.83 9.55 0.05
C VAL A 67 -18.16 8.79 1.18
N TRP A 68 -16.93 9.16 1.52
CA TRP A 68 -16.15 8.46 2.55
C TRP A 68 -16.85 8.40 3.92
N THR A 69 -17.66 9.40 4.26
CA THR A 69 -18.45 9.45 5.50
C THR A 69 -19.51 8.37 5.58
N ASN A 70 -19.92 7.80 4.44
CA ASN A 70 -20.90 6.72 4.40
C ASN A 70 -20.30 5.37 4.79
N ILE A 71 -19.03 5.14 4.43
CA ILE A 71 -18.39 3.82 4.52
C ILE A 71 -17.36 3.72 5.65
N ALA A 72 -17.11 4.83 6.35
CA ALA A 72 -16.14 4.98 7.42
C ALA A 72 -16.19 3.90 8.50
N ASP A 73 -17.40 3.64 9.00
CA ASP A 73 -17.65 2.70 10.10
C ASP A 73 -17.59 1.24 9.64
N TYR A 74 -17.55 1.01 8.32
CA TYR A 74 -17.55 -0.31 7.69
C TYR A 74 -16.16 -0.75 7.23
N ILE A 75 -15.13 0.08 7.43
CA ILE A 75 -13.72 -0.26 7.19
C ILE A 75 -13.05 -0.51 8.55
N SER A 76 -12.63 -1.75 8.80
CA SER A 76 -11.93 -2.09 10.04
C SER A 76 -10.56 -1.40 10.09
N GLY A 77 -10.27 -0.72 11.20
CA GLY A 77 -9.00 0.01 11.41
C GLY A 77 -9.16 1.51 11.67
N GLY A 78 -10.37 2.06 11.63
CA GLY A 78 -10.63 3.46 12.02
C GLY A 78 -9.94 4.44 11.08
N VAL A 79 -10.34 4.46 9.81
CA VAL A 79 -9.87 5.48 8.85
C VAL A 79 -10.46 6.83 9.26
N THR A 80 -9.74 7.56 10.11
CA THR A 80 -10.19 8.80 10.75
C THR A 80 -9.96 10.06 9.91
N ASN A 81 -9.30 9.95 8.75
CA ASN A 81 -9.16 11.04 7.79
C ASN A 81 -9.67 10.63 6.41
N GLN A 82 -10.83 11.18 6.06
CA GLN A 82 -11.70 10.78 4.94
C GLN A 82 -11.64 11.72 3.73
N ALA A 83 -10.56 12.48 3.58
CA ALA A 83 -10.31 13.23 2.36
C ALA A 83 -9.44 12.38 1.42
N GLY A 84 -10.00 11.27 0.91
CA GLY A 84 -9.29 10.33 0.05
C GLY A 84 -8.36 9.39 0.84
N LEU A 85 -8.61 8.08 0.73
CA LEU A 85 -7.69 7.08 1.26
C LEU A 85 -6.43 7.08 0.39
N THR A 86 -5.41 7.82 0.84
CA THR A 86 -4.10 7.87 0.20
C THR A 86 -3.18 6.82 0.81
N ILE A 87 -2.67 5.92 -0.01
CA ILE A 87 -1.75 4.84 0.39
C ILE A 87 -0.48 5.02 -0.45
N GLY A 88 0.57 5.54 0.19
CA GLY A 88 1.75 6.04 -0.53
C GLY A 88 1.39 7.25 -1.38
N SER A 89 1.61 7.17 -2.69
CA SER A 89 1.27 8.24 -3.66
C SER A 89 -0.08 8.01 -4.36
N TYR A 90 -0.80 6.93 -4.05
CA TYR A 90 -2.03 6.53 -4.74
C TYR A 90 -3.25 6.89 -3.91
N THR A 91 -4.28 7.45 -4.53
CA THR A 91 -5.50 7.89 -3.84
C THR A 91 -6.69 7.11 -4.35
N ILE A 92 -7.33 6.35 -3.47
CA ILE A 92 -8.53 5.62 -3.85
C ILE A 92 -9.64 6.62 -4.20
N THR A 93 -10.24 6.45 -5.37
CA THR A 93 -11.43 7.16 -5.82
C THR A 93 -12.66 6.29 -5.59
N LEU A 94 -13.64 6.85 -4.87
CA LEU A 94 -14.93 6.21 -4.69
C LEU A 94 -15.77 6.37 -5.95
N ASN A 95 -16.27 5.23 -6.43
CA ASN A 95 -17.30 5.20 -7.47
C ASN A 95 -18.66 4.89 -6.84
N PRO A 96 -19.78 5.09 -7.57
CA PRO A 96 -21.11 4.75 -7.08
C PRO A 96 -21.27 3.28 -6.66
N VAL A 97 -22.33 2.98 -5.92
CA VAL A 97 -22.71 1.60 -5.55
C VAL A 97 -22.82 0.74 -6.81
N GLY A 98 -22.23 -0.45 -6.78
CA GLY A 98 -22.19 -1.38 -7.92
C GLY A 98 -21.08 -1.10 -8.95
N THR A 99 -20.29 -0.04 -8.79
CA THR A 99 -19.06 0.19 -9.56
C THR A 99 -17.84 0.06 -8.66
N SER A 100 -16.84 -0.73 -9.04
CA SER A 100 -15.63 -0.93 -8.23
C SER A 100 -14.90 0.40 -7.99
N ALA A 101 -14.33 0.59 -6.80
CA ALA A 101 -13.37 1.66 -6.52
C ALA A 101 -12.09 1.50 -7.35
N THR A 102 -11.37 2.61 -7.56
CA THR A 102 -10.13 2.68 -8.36
C THR A 102 -9.04 3.44 -7.62
N TYR A 103 -7.77 3.27 -8.02
CA TYR A 103 -6.63 4.08 -7.56
C TYR A 103 -6.44 5.36 -8.37
#